data_AF-A0A1K1QT96-F1
#
_entry.id   AF-A0A1K1QT96-F1
#
_cell.length_a   1.000
_cell.length_b   1.000
_cell.length_c   1.000
_cell.angle_alpha   90.00
_cell.angle_beta   90.00
_cell.angle_gamma   90.00
#
_symmetry.space_group_name_H-M   'P 1'
#
loop_
_entity.id
_entity.type
_entity.pdbx_description
1 polymer ?
#
loop_
_entity_poly.entity_id
_entity_poly.type
_entity_poly.pdbx_seq_one_letter_code
_entity_poly.pdbx_strand_id
1 'polypeptide(L)'
;MTSDARKYPGTPEMYVYLPTGSTLVSNPMDMKGCTRCRVYVQSAEGGSIGVTVKGAPNEDGMYVEELDSGSVRANITGSVSFVLNDVSRFLKLYCSGVTGSWTVWVVPMT
;
A
#
# COMPACT_ATOMS: atom_id res chain seq x y z
N MET A 1 36.59 -6.30 -13.03
CA MET A 1 35.32 -7.04 -13.17
C MET A 1 34.21 -6.07 -12.84
N THR A 2 33.66 -5.41 -13.85
CA THR A 2 32.54 -4.47 -13.73
C THR A 2 31.26 -5.27 -13.56
N SER A 3 30.58 -5.12 -12.42
CA SER A 3 29.32 -5.81 -12.15
C SER A 3 28.28 -5.43 -13.20
N ASP A 4 27.87 -6.42 -13.99
CA ASP A 4 26.66 -6.38 -14.82
C ASP A 4 25.46 -6.18 -13.87
N ALA A 5 25.11 -4.93 -13.56
CA ALA A 5 23.79 -4.55 -13.08
C ALA A 5 22.80 -4.66 -14.26
N ARG A 6 22.69 -5.87 -14.82
CA ARG A 6 21.77 -6.18 -15.89
C ARG A 6 20.36 -6.27 -15.32
N LYS A 7 19.54 -5.34 -15.79
CA LYS A 7 18.45 -5.67 -16.71
C LYS A 7 17.17 -6.23 -16.08
N TYR A 8 16.72 -5.62 -15.00
CA TYR A 8 15.29 -5.51 -14.71
C TYR A 8 14.99 -4.03 -14.50
N PRO A 9 13.98 -3.43 -15.17
CA PRO A 9 13.48 -2.15 -14.69
C PRO A 9 13.13 -2.36 -13.22
N GLY A 10 13.68 -1.53 -12.33
CA GLY A 10 13.31 -1.58 -10.92
C GLY A 10 11.79 -1.61 -10.81
N THR A 11 11.27 -2.39 -9.87
CA THR A 11 9.82 -2.61 -9.77
C THR A 11 9.12 -1.25 -9.69
N PRO A 12 8.12 -0.99 -10.55
CA PRO A 12 7.51 0.33 -10.62
C PRO A 12 6.89 0.71 -9.27
N GLU A 13 7.15 1.93 -8.84
CA GLU A 13 6.48 2.50 -7.66
C GLU A 13 5.01 2.75 -8.00
N MET A 14 4.10 2.34 -7.10
CA MET A 14 2.66 2.59 -7.26
C MET A 14 2.21 3.64 -6.23
N TYR A 15 1.79 4.79 -6.76
CA TYR A 15 1.36 5.92 -5.95
C TYR A 15 -0.16 6.00 -5.90
N VAL A 16 -0.72 6.05 -4.69
CA VAL A 16 -2.15 6.33 -4.50
C VAL A 16 -2.29 7.50 -3.56
N TYR A 17 -2.67 8.66 -4.09
CA TYR A 17 -2.97 9.79 -3.22
C TYR A 17 -4.30 9.55 -2.48
N LEU A 18 -4.18 9.32 -1.17
CA LEU A 18 -5.27 9.28 -0.19
C LEU A 18 -4.84 10.21 0.95
N PRO A 19 -5.68 11.11 1.52
CA PRO A 19 -7.12 11.00 1.71
C PRO A 19 -7.87 12.36 1.62
N THR A 20 -8.64 12.55 0.56
CA THR A 20 -9.75 13.51 0.63
C THR A 20 -10.97 12.81 1.22
N GLY A 21 -11.93 13.53 1.79
CA GLY A 21 -13.17 12.93 2.29
C GLY A 21 -13.95 12.12 1.24
N SER A 22 -13.69 12.36 -0.05
CA SER A 22 -14.27 11.62 -1.19
C SER A 22 -13.46 10.39 -1.62
N THR A 23 -12.24 10.16 -1.10
CA THR A 23 -11.39 9.02 -1.46
C THR A 23 -10.79 8.37 -0.21
N LEU A 24 -11.60 7.54 0.44
CA LEU A 24 -11.19 6.67 1.55
C LEU A 24 -10.84 5.24 1.10
N VAL A 25 -11.10 4.90 -0.16
CA VAL A 25 -10.76 3.60 -0.75
C VAL A 25 -9.99 3.83 -2.03
N SER A 26 -8.86 3.13 -2.20
CA SER A 26 -8.07 3.23 -3.42
C SER A 26 -8.74 2.49 -4.60
N ASN A 27 -8.31 2.83 -5.82
CA ASN A 27 -8.46 1.92 -6.95
C ASN A 27 -7.66 0.62 -6.70
N PRO A 28 -8.01 -0.49 -7.37
CA PRO A 28 -7.17 -1.68 -7.40
C PRO A 28 -5.75 -1.35 -7.89
N MET A 29 -4.73 -1.93 -7.26
CA MET A 29 -3.35 -1.90 -7.74
C MET A 29 -2.93 -3.31 -8.16
N ASP A 30 -2.37 -3.47 -9.36
CA ASP A 30 -1.86 -4.76 -9.86
C ASP A 30 -0.41 -4.98 -9.41
N MET A 31 -0.23 -5.96 -8.52
CA MET A 31 1.05 -6.41 -7.97
C MET A 31 1.66 -7.57 -8.78
N LYS A 32 1.22 -7.81 -10.03
CA LYS A 32 1.69 -8.93 -10.86
C LYS A 32 3.20 -9.13 -10.79
N GLY A 33 3.62 -10.32 -10.37
CA GLY A 33 5.03 -10.71 -10.26
C GLY A 33 5.70 -10.29 -8.96
N CYS A 34 4.98 -9.68 -8.03
CA CYS A 34 5.46 -9.30 -6.71
C CYS A 34 4.68 -10.07 -5.64
N THR A 35 5.38 -10.65 -4.67
CA THR A 35 4.76 -11.27 -3.49
C THR A 35 4.94 -10.43 -2.23
N ARG A 36 5.61 -9.28 -2.34
CA ARG A 36 5.89 -8.38 -1.21
C ARG A 36 5.70 -6.94 -1.63
N CYS A 37 5.33 -6.09 -0.68
CA CYS A 37 5.34 -4.64 -0.89
C CYS A 37 5.63 -3.89 0.40
N ARG A 38 6.14 -2.67 0.28
CA ARG A 38 6.22 -1.73 1.39
C ARG A 38 5.15 -0.66 1.24
N VAL A 39 4.35 -0.48 2.28
CA VAL A 39 3.40 0.61 2.40
C VAL A 39 4.03 1.70 3.23
N TYR A 40 3.89 2.94 2.79
CA TYR A 40 4.31 4.12 3.51
C TYR A 40 3.12 5.05 3.68
N VAL A 41 3.05 5.67 4.85
CA VAL A 41 1.98 6.59 5.23
C VAL A 41 2.65 7.82 5.83
N GLN A 42 2.34 9.01 5.30
CA GLN A 42 2.92 10.28 5.74
C GLN A 42 1.84 11.34 5.97
N SER A 43 1.86 11.95 7.15
CA SER A 43 0.99 13.07 7.53
C SER A 43 1.61 14.42 7.17
N ALA A 44 0.78 15.40 6.79
CA ALA A 44 1.23 16.77 6.58
C ALA A 44 1.41 17.58 7.89
N GLU A 45 0.64 17.30 8.94
CA GLU A 45 0.83 17.71 10.36
C GLU A 45 -0.48 17.46 11.15
N GLY A 46 -0.39 16.97 12.40
CA GLY A 46 -1.54 16.85 13.33
C GLY A 46 -2.67 15.89 12.92
N GLY A 47 -2.49 15.11 11.85
CA GLY A 47 -3.48 14.14 11.39
C GLY A 47 -3.43 12.80 12.14
N SER A 48 -4.50 12.02 11.99
CA SER A 48 -4.58 10.59 12.29
C SER A 48 -5.13 9.84 11.07
N ILE A 49 -4.69 8.59 10.85
CA ILE A 49 -5.27 7.72 9.83
C ILE A 49 -5.18 6.24 10.24
N GLY A 50 -6.27 5.50 10.02
CA GLY A 50 -6.24 4.05 9.95
C GLY A 50 -6.10 3.60 8.51
N VAL A 51 -5.24 2.62 8.24
CA VAL A 51 -5.03 1.99 6.93
C VAL A 51 -5.25 0.48 7.07
N THR A 52 -6.06 -0.07 6.20
CA THR A 52 -6.26 -1.51 6.01
C THR A 52 -5.98 -1.86 4.56
N VAL A 53 -5.11 -2.83 4.32
CA VAL A 53 -4.77 -3.32 2.99
C VAL A 53 -5.46 -4.66 2.78
N LYS A 54 -6.22 -4.78 1.69
CA LYS A 54 -6.90 -6.02 1.30
C LYS A 54 -6.38 -6.54 -0.01
N GLY A 55 -6.31 -7.86 -0.14
CA GLY A 55 -5.84 -8.56 -1.33
C GLY A 55 -6.97 -9.27 -2.07
N ALA A 56 -6.79 -9.46 -3.38
CA ALA A 56 -7.63 -10.32 -4.22
C ALA A 56 -6.78 -11.04 -5.30
N PRO A 57 -7.14 -12.27 -5.70
CA PRO A 57 -6.39 -13.03 -6.72
C PRO A 57 -6.57 -12.48 -8.15
N ASN A 58 -7.67 -11.77 -8.41
CA ASN A 58 -7.98 -11.10 -9.68
C ASN A 58 -8.86 -9.86 -9.43
N GLU A 59 -9.07 -9.02 -10.45
CA GLU A 59 -9.76 -7.72 -10.32
C GLU A 59 -11.22 -7.85 -9.86
N ASP A 60 -11.89 -8.93 -10.29
CA ASP A 60 -13.28 -9.26 -9.94
C ASP A 60 -13.40 -10.08 -8.64
N GLY A 61 -12.27 -10.48 -8.05
CA GLY A 61 -12.21 -11.28 -6.84
C GLY A 61 -12.66 -10.48 -5.60
N MET A 62 -13.10 -11.18 -4.57
CA MET A 62 -13.39 -10.54 -3.29
C MET A 62 -12.10 -9.99 -2.67
N TYR A 63 -12.13 -8.72 -2.27
CA TYR A 63 -11.04 -8.10 -1.51
C TYR A 63 -11.20 -8.45 -0.04
N VAL A 64 -10.29 -9.27 0.45
CA VAL A 64 -10.36 -9.89 1.77
C VAL A 64 -9.13 -9.51 2.60
N GLU A 65 -9.30 -9.55 3.91
CA GLU A 65 -8.23 -9.33 4.89
C GLU A 65 -7.40 -10.62 5.04
N GLU A 66 -6.83 -11.07 3.91
CA GLU A 66 -6.01 -12.29 3.83
C GLU A 66 -4.52 -12.03 4.08
N LEU A 67 -4.14 -10.76 4.12
CA LEU A 67 -2.75 -10.37 4.37
C LEU A 67 -2.44 -10.49 5.86
N ASP A 68 -1.15 -10.65 6.17
CA ASP A 68 -0.66 -10.74 7.55
C ASP A 68 -1.20 -9.62 8.47
N SER A 69 -1.03 -9.76 9.79
CA SER A 69 -1.40 -8.70 10.76
C SER A 69 -0.66 -7.36 10.52
N GLY A 70 0.29 -7.34 9.59
CA GLY A 70 0.93 -6.14 9.05
C GLY A 70 0.00 -5.27 8.22
N SER A 71 -1.05 -5.85 7.63
CA SER A 71 -1.97 -5.20 6.69
C SER A 71 -2.94 -4.21 7.31
N VAL A 72 -3.10 -4.25 8.64
CA VAL A 72 -3.95 -3.33 9.40
C VAL A 72 -3.08 -2.46 10.31
N ARG A 73 -3.24 -1.14 10.19
CA ARG A 73 -2.57 -0.14 11.03
C ARG A 73 -3.57 0.94 11.40
N ALA A 74 -3.94 1.03 12.66
CA ALA A 74 -4.86 2.06 13.16
C ALA A 74 -4.09 3.22 13.81
N ASN A 75 -4.71 4.39 13.87
CA ASN A 75 -4.22 5.57 14.60
C ASN A 75 -2.77 5.95 14.26
N ILE A 76 -2.40 5.84 12.98
CA ILE A 76 -1.11 6.32 12.50
C ILE A 76 -1.09 7.83 12.67
N THR A 77 -0.08 8.35 13.37
CA THR A 77 0.23 9.77 13.50
C THR A 77 1.65 10.01 12.98
N GLY A 78 1.86 10.98 12.09
CA GLY A 78 3.19 11.26 11.52
C GLY A 78 3.55 10.39 10.31
N SER A 79 4.76 9.82 10.28
CA SER A 79 5.25 9.00 9.16
C SER A 79 5.59 7.58 9.61
N VAL A 80 5.08 6.58 8.89
CA VAL A 80 5.37 5.17 9.14
C VAL A 80 5.52 4.40 7.84
N SER A 81 6.28 3.30 7.88
CA SER A 81 6.28 2.31 6.80
C SER A 81 6.25 0.89 7.35
N PHE A 82 5.67 -0.02 6.59
CA PHE A 82 5.59 -1.44 6.94
C PHE A 82 5.61 -2.31 5.68
N VAL A 83 6.16 -3.51 5.80
CA VAL A 83 6.27 -4.48 4.71
C VAL A 83 5.16 -5.52 4.87
N LEU A 84 4.46 -5.79 3.77
CA LEU A 84 3.50 -6.87 3.63
C LEU A 84 4.16 -7.99 2.83
N ASN A 85 3.97 -9.22 3.30
CA ASN A 85 4.42 -10.42 2.59
C ASN A 85 3.21 -11.18 2.04
N ASP A 86 3.49 -12.12 1.14
CA ASP A 86 2.51 -12.99 0.48
C ASP A 86 1.32 -12.21 -0.12
N VAL A 87 1.59 -11.04 -0.71
CA VAL A 87 0.53 -10.18 -1.25
C VAL A 87 -0.17 -10.84 -2.42
N SER A 88 -1.50 -10.72 -2.46
CA SER A 88 -2.30 -11.14 -3.60
C SER A 88 -1.99 -10.32 -4.86
N ARG A 89 -2.46 -10.78 -6.02
CA ARG A 89 -2.24 -10.09 -7.29
C ARG A 89 -2.77 -8.67 -7.29
N PHE A 90 -3.96 -8.43 -6.73
CA PHE A 90 -4.54 -7.10 -6.64
C PHE A 90 -4.65 -6.64 -5.21
N LEU A 91 -4.32 -5.37 -4.95
CA LEU A 91 -4.43 -4.75 -3.64
C LEU A 91 -5.39 -3.55 -3.66
N LYS A 92 -6.10 -3.34 -2.55
CA LYS A 92 -6.85 -2.12 -2.25
C LYS A 92 -6.53 -1.61 -0.85
N LEU A 93 -6.44 -0.30 -0.71
CA LEU A 93 -6.30 0.37 0.58
C LEU A 93 -7.64 0.93 1.00
N TYR A 94 -7.94 0.77 2.28
CA TYR A 94 -9.09 1.30 2.97
C TYR A 94 -8.60 2.18 4.11
N CYS A 95 -9.03 3.43 4.10
CA CYS A 95 -8.67 4.44 5.09
C CYS A 95 -9.86 4.73 6.01
N SER A 96 -9.59 4.86 7.30
CA SER A 96 -10.59 5.16 8.32
C SER A 96 -10.04 6.15 9.35
N GLY A 97 -10.94 6.80 10.11
CA GLY A 97 -10.53 7.73 11.17
C GLY A 97 -9.61 8.88 10.69
N VAL A 98 -9.75 9.28 9.42
CA VAL A 98 -8.86 10.25 8.79
C VAL A 98 -9.10 11.64 9.37
N THR A 99 -8.05 12.26 9.88
CA THR A 99 -8.00 13.69 10.19
C THR A 99 -6.77 14.32 9.54
N GLY A 100 -6.88 15.58 9.13
CA GLY A 100 -5.82 16.28 8.40
C GLY A 100 -5.57 15.72 7.00
N SER A 101 -4.41 16.07 6.43
CA SER A 101 -3.99 15.64 5.10
C SER A 101 -2.91 14.56 5.19
N TRP A 102 -2.98 13.59 4.29
CA TRP A 102 -2.02 12.49 4.22
C TRP A 102 -1.61 12.18 2.78
N THR A 103 -0.56 11.39 2.67
CA THR A 103 -0.17 10.71 1.44
C THR A 103 0.16 9.26 1.80
N VAL A 104 -0.30 8.32 0.98
CA VAL A 104 0.01 6.90 1.12
C VAL A 104 0.68 6.42 -0.17
N TRP A 105 1.71 5.58 -0.07
CA TRP A 105 2.32 4.98 -1.25
C TRP A 105 2.68 3.52 -1.03
N VAL A 106 2.59 2.72 -2.10
CA VAL A 106 2.85 1.29 -2.08
C VAL A 106 3.97 0.99 -3.07
N VAL A 107 5.06 0.47 -2.56
CA VAL A 107 6.24 0.12 -3.36
C VAL A 107 6.33 -1.40 -3.44
N PRO A 108 6.07 -2.02 -4.60
CA PRO A 108 6.27 -3.45 -4.79
C PRO A 108 7.73 -3.83 -4.57
N MET A 109 7.97 -5.02 -4.02
CA MET A 109 9.30 -5.55 -3.72
C MET A 109 9.47 -6.91 -4.42
N THR A 110 10.65 -7.13 -4.99
CA THR A 110 11.11 -8.43 -5.50
C THR A 110 11.56 -9.34 -4.37
#